data_AF-A0A537U1V0-F1
#
_entry.id   AF-A0A537U1V0-F1
#
_cell.length_a   1.000
_cell.length_b   1.000
_cell.length_c   1.000
_cell.angle_alpha   90.00
_cell.angle_beta   90.00
_cell.angle_gamma   90.00
#
_symmetry.space_group_name_H-M   'P 1'
#
loop_
_entity.id
_entity.type
_entity.pdbx_description
1 polymer ?
#
loop_
_entity_poly.entity_id
_entity_poly.type
_entity_poly.pdbx_seq_one_letter_code
_entity_poly.pdbx_strand_id
1 'polypeptide(L)'
;ALPIDYAAPEGPRLAIRLQELFGLDRHPSIAAGRVPLVLELLSPAHRPVQVTRDLPGFWRGSYAAVKAEMKGRYPRHPWPDDPLAAAPTRRAKPRSR
;
A
#
# COMPACT_ATOMS: atom_id res chain seq x y z
N ALA A 1 10.95 10.04 -6.74
CA ALA A 1 9.48 10.17 -6.82
C ALA A 1 8.92 8.89 -7.43
N LEU A 2 7.69 8.49 -7.10
CA LEU A 2 6.99 7.38 -7.78
C LEU A 2 6.21 7.95 -8.97
N PRO A 3 6.27 7.33 -10.17
CA PRO A 3 5.53 7.82 -11.33
C PRO A 3 4.03 7.52 -11.21
N ILE A 4 3.22 8.40 -11.78
CA ILE A 4 1.78 8.16 -11.99
C ILE A 4 1.60 7.77 -13.46
N ASP A 5 0.98 6.62 -13.71
CA ASP A 5 0.58 6.19 -15.04
C ASP A 5 -0.79 6.79 -15.38
N TYR A 6 -0.78 7.84 -16.21
CA TYR A 6 -1.99 8.51 -16.68
C TYR A 6 -2.69 7.78 -17.83
N ALA A 7 -2.03 6.83 -18.49
CA ALA A 7 -2.55 6.09 -19.63
C ALA A 7 -3.30 4.81 -19.20
N ALA A 8 -3.26 4.45 -17.91
CA ALA A 8 -3.96 3.29 -17.39
C ALA A 8 -5.47 3.37 -17.67
N PRO A 9 -6.11 2.29 -18.20
CA PRO A 9 -7.52 2.30 -18.62
C PRO A 9 -8.51 2.65 -17.51
N GLU A 10 -8.10 2.45 -16.27
CA GLU A 10 -8.92 2.62 -15.07
C GLU A 10 -8.81 4.02 -14.43
N GLY A 11 -8.00 4.90 -15.01
CA GLY A 11 -7.64 6.20 -14.46
C GLY A 11 -6.18 6.24 -13.95
N PRO A 12 -5.71 7.41 -13.49
CA PRO A 12 -4.32 7.61 -13.11
C PRO A 12 -3.90 6.63 -12.01
N ARG A 13 -2.95 5.76 -12.33
CA ARG A 13 -2.52 4.65 -11.48
C ARG A 13 -1.19 4.95 -10.80
N LEU A 14 -1.10 4.57 -9.54
CA LEU A 14 0.14 4.61 -8.75
C LEU A 14 0.45 3.20 -8.24
N ALA A 15 1.54 2.63 -8.75
CA ALA A 15 2.09 1.38 -8.24
C ALA A 15 2.98 1.67 -7.03
N ILE A 16 2.60 1.15 -5.87
CA ILE A 16 3.26 1.48 -4.59
C ILE A 16 3.27 0.27 -3.66
N ARG A 17 4.40 0.07 -2.97
CA ARG A 17 4.47 -0.98 -1.95
C ARG A 17 3.59 -0.63 -0.77
N LEU A 18 2.86 -1.62 -0.28
CA LEU A 18 1.90 -1.47 0.80
C LEU A 18 2.52 -0.79 2.04
N GLN A 19 3.76 -1.14 2.41
CA GLN A 19 4.42 -0.62 3.61
C GLN A 19 4.73 0.88 3.54
N GLU A 20 4.73 1.46 2.34
CA GLU A 20 4.94 2.90 2.15
C GLU A 20 3.66 3.71 2.40
N LEU A 21 2.51 3.04 2.53
CA LEU A 21 1.21 3.65 2.82
C LEU A 21 0.80 3.54 4.29
N PHE A 22 1.60 2.90 5.15
CA PHE A 22 1.31 2.90 6.59
C PHE A 22 1.22 4.33 7.13
N GLY A 23 0.28 4.54 8.06
CA GLY A 23 -0.02 5.86 8.60
C GLY A 23 -0.92 6.72 7.71
N LEU A 24 -1.21 6.30 6.47
CA LEU A 24 -2.06 7.06 5.56
C LEU A 24 -3.52 6.63 5.68
N ASP A 25 -4.30 7.49 6.32
CA ASP A 25 -5.74 7.30 6.57
C ASP A 25 -6.64 7.85 5.46
N ARG A 26 -6.10 8.66 4.55
CA ARG A 26 -6.83 9.29 3.46
C ARG A 26 -6.39 8.75 2.11
N HIS A 27 -7.35 8.48 1.23
CA HIS A 27 -7.03 8.05 -0.13
C HIS A 27 -6.34 9.17 -0.94
N PRO A 28 -5.19 8.89 -1.60
CA PRO A 28 -4.50 9.84 -2.45
C PRO A 28 -5.30 10.28 -3.66
N SER A 29 -5.26 11.58 -3.97
CA SER A 29 -5.90 12.18 -5.13
C SER A 29 -5.03 13.27 -5.74
N ILE A 30 -5.18 13.50 -7.04
CA ILE A 30 -4.56 14.60 -7.79
C ILE A 30 -5.61 15.68 -8.13
N ALA A 31 -5.19 16.73 -8.85
CA ALA A 31 -6.04 17.85 -9.28
C ALA A 31 -6.82 18.47 -8.10
N ALA A 32 -6.11 18.81 -7.02
CA ALA A 32 -6.67 19.35 -5.78
C ALA A 32 -7.77 18.47 -5.15
N GLY A 33 -7.62 17.15 -5.24
CA GLY A 33 -8.55 16.19 -4.64
C GLY A 33 -9.66 15.69 -5.57
N ARG A 34 -9.74 16.20 -6.79
CA ARG A 34 -10.84 15.88 -7.73
C ARG A 34 -10.71 14.52 -8.40
N VAL A 35 -9.50 14.01 -8.55
CA VAL A 35 -9.25 12.75 -9.25
C VAL A 35 -8.56 11.78 -8.29
N PRO A 36 -9.27 10.76 -7.76
CA PRO A 36 -8.67 9.74 -6.93
C PRO A 36 -7.72 8.86 -7.74
N LEU A 37 -6.61 8.44 -7.13
CA LEU A 37 -5.63 7.58 -7.78
C LEU A 37 -6.05 6.10 -7.68
N VAL A 38 -5.86 5.34 -8.75
CA VAL A 38 -5.92 3.89 -8.66
C VAL A 38 -4.64 3.40 -8.01
N LEU A 39 -4.72 2.84 -6.81
CA LEU A 39 -3.55 2.29 -6.12
C LEU A 39 -3.37 0.83 -6.50
N GLU A 40 -2.25 0.52 -7.14
CA GLU A 40 -1.78 -0.85 -7.30
C GLU A 40 -0.82 -1.15 -6.15
N LEU A 41 -1.32 -1.86 -5.14
CA LEU A 41 -0.58 -2.22 -3.95
C LEU A 41 0.37 -3.37 -4.27
N LEU A 42 1.64 -3.17 -3.96
CA LEU A 42 2.71 -4.12 -4.25
C LEU A 42 3.24 -4.79 -2.97
N SER A 43 3.68 -6.04 -3.12
CA SER A 43 4.49 -6.75 -2.14
C SER A 43 5.91 -6.17 -2.05
N PRO A 44 6.73 -6.56 -1.05
CA PRO A 44 8.14 -6.21 -1.00
C PRO A 44 8.93 -6.54 -2.27
N ALA A 45 8.54 -7.58 -3.00
CA ALA A 45 9.16 -7.99 -4.25
C ALA A 45 8.56 -7.30 -5.50
N HIS A 46 7.83 -6.20 -5.32
CA HIS A 46 7.18 -5.44 -6.40
C HIS A 46 6.17 -6.27 -7.22
N ARG A 47 5.54 -7.27 -6.60
CA ARG A 47 4.45 -8.04 -7.21
C ARG A 47 3.10 -7.44 -6.79
N PRO A 48 2.13 -7.25 -7.71
CA PRO A 48 0.80 -6.78 -7.35
C PRO A 48 0.12 -7.72 -6.36
N VAL A 49 -0.52 -7.17 -5.34
CA VAL A 49 -1.29 -7.95 -4.35
C VAL A 49 -2.75 -7.51 -4.27
N GLN A 50 -3.03 -6.23 -4.52
CA GLN A 50 -4.38 -5.68 -4.50
C GLN A 50 -4.41 -4.40 -5.34
N VAL A 51 -5.52 -4.16 -6.02
CA VAL A 51 -5.82 -2.84 -6.61
C VAL A 51 -6.95 -2.21 -5.81
N THR A 52 -6.84 -0.92 -5.46
CA THR A 52 -7.89 -0.21 -4.72
C THR A 52 -8.05 1.25 -5.16
N ARG A 53 -9.29 1.74 -5.09
CA ARG A 53 -9.67 3.16 -5.20
C ARG A 53 -10.21 3.72 -3.87
N ASP A 54 -10.17 2.91 -2.82
CA ASP A 54 -10.56 3.26 -1.46
C ASP A 54 -9.52 2.67 -0.51
N LEU A 55 -8.53 3.49 -0.16
CA LEU A 55 -7.48 3.11 0.78
C LEU A 55 -8.02 2.93 2.22
N PRO A 56 -8.87 3.85 2.75
CA PRO A 56 -9.54 3.63 4.04
C PRO A 56 -10.34 2.33 4.10
N GLY A 57 -11.11 2.01 3.05
CA GLY A 57 -11.85 0.76 2.94
C GLY A 57 -10.95 -0.47 2.88
N PHE A 58 -9.83 -0.39 2.16
CA PHE A 58 -8.81 -1.44 2.16
C PHE A 58 -8.29 -1.74 3.57
N TRP A 59 -7.92 -0.72 4.35
CA TRP A 59 -7.40 -0.91 5.71
C TRP A 59 -8.41 -1.57 6.65
N ARG A 60 -9.69 -1.19 6.57
CA ARG A 60 -10.77 -1.76 7.39
C ARG A 60 -11.24 -3.14 6.92
N GLY A 61 -11.00 -3.47 5.66
CA GLY A 61 -11.48 -4.69 5.01
C GLY A 61 -10.36 -5.66 4.68
N SER A 62 -9.95 -5.68 3.41
CA SER A 62 -9.09 -6.72 2.86
C SER A 62 -7.64 -6.72 3.35
N TYR A 63 -7.18 -5.68 4.06
CA TYR A 63 -5.85 -5.66 4.64
C TYR A 63 -5.57 -6.86 5.55
N ALA A 64 -6.52 -7.32 6.37
CA ALA A 64 -6.30 -8.44 7.28
C ALA A 64 -5.91 -9.75 6.54
N ALA A 65 -6.56 -10.01 5.40
CA ALA A 65 -6.24 -11.17 4.55
C ALA A 65 -4.88 -11.01 3.86
N VAL A 66 -4.63 -9.83 3.27
CA VAL A 66 -3.33 -9.51 2.63
C VAL A 66 -2.20 -9.61 3.65
N LYS A 67 -2.40 -9.11 4.86
CA LYS A 67 -1.46 -9.21 5.98
C LYS A 67 -1.12 -10.66 6.29
N ALA A 68 -2.12 -11.54 6.43
CA ALA A 68 -1.89 -12.94 6.75
C ALA A 68 -1.04 -13.65 5.68
N GLU A 69 -1.37 -13.44 4.40
CA GLU A 69 -0.61 -14.00 3.27
C GLU A 69 0.83 -13.45 3.23
N MET A 70 0.96 -12.12 3.31
CA MET A 70 2.26 -11.46 3.16
C MET A 70 3.18 -11.71 4.35
N LYS A 71 2.65 -11.89 5.56
CA LYS A 71 3.43 -12.27 6.74
C LYS A 71 4.08 -13.64 6.56
N GLY A 72 3.39 -14.59 5.91
CA GLY A 72 3.95 -15.90 5.57
C GLY A 72 5.06 -15.82 4.51
N ARG A 73 4.82 -15.07 3.42
CA ARG A 73 5.78 -14.93 2.31
C ARG A 73 6.99 -14.05 2.62
N TYR A 74 6.80 -13.02 3.45
CA TYR A 74 7.79 -11.98 3.75
C TYR A 74 7.89 -11.73 5.27
N PRO A 75 8.34 -12.72 6.06
CA PRO A 75 8.32 -12.65 7.52
C PRO A 75 9.25 -11.58 8.13
N ARG A 76 10.23 -11.08 7.36
CA ARG A 76 11.15 -10.01 7.79
C ARG A 76 10.59 -8.60 7.60
N HIS A 77 9.46 -8.45 6.92
CA HIS A 77 8.83 -7.14 6.70
C HIS A 77 7.81 -6.82 7.80
N PRO A 78 7.58 -5.53 8.09
CA PRO A 78 6.58 -5.12 9.07
C PRO A 78 5.16 -5.33 8.51
N TRP A 79 4.32 -5.96 9.33
CA TRP A 79 2.91 -6.26 9.05
C TRP A 79 2.08 -5.92 10.30
N PRO A 80 1.88 -4.64 10.61
CA PRO A 80 1.26 -4.18 11.86
C PRO A 80 -0.20 -4.64 11.97
N ASP A 81 -0.70 -4.83 13.18
CA ASP A 81 -2.14 -5.02 13.43
C ASP A 81 -2.92 -3.73 13.15
N ASP A 82 -2.36 -2.59 13.55
CA ASP A 82 -2.87 -1.27 13.18
C ASP A 82 -1.98 -0.62 12.10
N PRO A 83 -2.38 -0.65 10.81
CA PRO A 83 -1.63 0.00 9.73
C PRO A 83 -1.71 1.52 9.76
N LEU A 84 -2.69 2.12 10.46
CA LEU A 84 -2.87 3.57 10.56
C LEU A 84 -2.01 4.19 11.67
N ALA A 85 -1.65 3.42 12.69
CA ALA A 85 -0.70 3.85 13.71
C ALA A 85 0.78 3.57 13.35
N ALA A 86 1.04 2.82 12.28
CA ALA A 86 2.39 2.42 11.89
C ALA A 86 3.09 3.46 11.01
N ALA A 87 4.40 3.65 11.23
CA ALA A 87 5.21 4.53 10.39
C ALA A 87 5.45 3.90 8.99
N PRO A 88 5.37 4.70 7.91
CA PRO A 88 5.67 4.21 6.56
C PRO A 88 7.15 3.83 6.45
N THR A 89 7.44 2.75 5.74
CA THR A 89 8.82 2.26 5.60
C THR A 89 9.08 1.54 4.30
N ARG A 90 10.31 1.68 3.82
CA ARG A 90 10.85 0.96 2.66
C ARG A 90 11.65 -0.29 3.04
N ARG A 91 11.97 -0.46 4.32
CA ARG A 91 12.99 -1.40 4.81
C ARG A 91 12.36 -2.62 5.47
N ALA A 92 13.05 -3.75 5.37
CA ALA A 92 12.80 -4.89 6.26
C ALA A 92 13.25 -4.56 7.70
N LYS A 93 12.73 -5.28 8.69
CA LYS A 93 13.14 -5.11 10.10
C LYS A 93 14.66 -5.38 10.22
N PRO A 94 15.44 -4.51 10.89
CA PRO A 94 16.85 -4.76 11.11
C PRO A 94 17.03 -6.07 11.91
N ARG A 95 18.09 -6.84 11.63
CA ARG A 95 18.47 -7.97 12.47
C ARG A 95 18.78 -7.42 13.87
N SER A 96 18.10 -7.90 14.91
CA SER A 96 18.65 -7.80 16.26
C SER A 96 19.97 -8.58 16.25
N ARG A 97 21.05 -7.90 16.61
CA ARG A 97 22.34 -8.56 16.82
C ARG A 97 22.32 -9.30 18.14
#